data_AF-A0A1Y6BPA6-F1
#
_entry.id   AF-A0A1Y6BPA6-F1
#
_cell.length_a   1.000
_cell.length_b   1.000
_cell.length_c   1.000
_cell.angle_alpha   90.00
_cell.angle_beta   90.00
_cell.angle_gamma   90.00
#
_symmetry.space_group_name_H-M   'P 1'
#
loop_
_entity.id
_entity.type
_entity.pdbx_description
1 polymer ?
#
loop_
_entity_poly.entity_id
_entity_poly.type
_entity_poly.pdbx_seq_one_letter_code
_entity_poly.pdbx_strand_id
1 'polypeptide(L)' 'MDWARNFQPDSPEFKLDRCEANHPCPQAGTWWPPAKPAARRAFAQGEVMLDFPNSRYGATIWYREAE' A
#
# COMPACT_ATOMS: atom_id res chain seq x y z
N MET A 1 27.25 -13.05 6.62
CA MET A 1 26.04 -12.84 5.81
C MET A 1 25.10 -11.95 6.62
N ASP A 2 25.30 -10.64 6.54
CA ASP A 2 24.85 -9.68 7.55
C ASP A 2 23.81 -8.73 6.95
N TRP A 3 22.74 -9.30 6.39
CA TRP A 3 21.68 -8.52 5.73
C TRP A 3 20.71 -7.85 6.72
N ALA A 4 20.65 -8.30 7.98
CA ALA A 4 19.70 -7.82 8.99
C ALA A 4 20.07 -6.48 9.64
N ARG A 5 21.33 -6.04 9.54
CA ARG A 5 21.83 -4.88 10.29
C ARG A 5 21.43 -3.52 9.71
N ASN A 6 20.99 -3.50 8.45
CA ASN A 6 20.66 -2.28 7.70
C ASN A 6 19.23 -2.26 7.17
N PHE A 7 18.39 -3.25 7.55
CA PHE A 7 16.98 -3.24 7.21
C PHE A 7 16.24 -2.28 8.15
N GLN A 8 15.93 -1.09 7.66
CA GLN A 8 15.08 -0.12 8.35
C GLN A 8 13.66 -0.24 7.80
N PRO A 9 12.77 -1.01 8.45
CA PRO A 9 11.38 -1.17 7.99
C PRO A 9 10.57 0.14 8.03
N ASP A 10 11.07 1.15 8.74
CA ASP A 10 10.45 2.48 8.86
C ASP A 10 11.03 3.52 7.88
N SER A 11 11.98 3.15 7.01
CA SER A 11 12.49 4.10 6.02
C SER A 11 11.33 4.71 5.21
N PRO A 12 11.38 6.01 4.89
CA PRO A 12 10.29 6.70 4.19
C PRO A 12 9.92 6.01 2.88
N GLU A 13 10.88 5.36 2.24
CA GLU A 13 10.69 4.51 1.05
C GLU A 13 9.69 3.37 1.31
N PHE A 14 9.80 2.63 2.44
CA PHE A 14 8.86 1.56 2.79
C PHE A 14 7.50 2.07 3.26
N LYS A 15 7.44 3.28 3.85
CA LYS A 15 6.17 3.92 4.21
C LYS A 15 5.40 4.45 3.01
N LEU A 16 6.08 4.86 1.95
CA LEU A 16 5.45 5.36 0.71
C LEU A 16 4.79 4.25 -0.12
N ASP A 17 5.15 3.00 0.15
CA ASP A 17 4.67 1.82 -0.58
C ASP A 17 3.57 1.04 0.15
N ARG A 18 3.03 1.56 1.26
CA ARG A 18 1.89 0.97 1.97
C ARG A 18 0.90 2.03 2.47
N CYS A 19 -0.39 1.82 2.23
CA CYS A 19 -1.46 2.68 2.76
C CYS A 19 -2.71 1.87 3.10
N GLU A 20 -3.44 2.27 4.14
CA GLU A 20 -4.70 1.62 4.57
C GLU A 20 -5.88 2.18 3.76
N ALA A 21 -6.87 1.35 3.48
CA ALA A 21 -8.10 1.82 2.86
C ALA A 21 -8.85 2.79 3.78
N ASN A 22 -9.61 3.70 3.16
CA ASN A 22 -10.19 4.90 3.78
C ASN A 22 -9.18 5.98 4.21
N HIS A 23 -7.88 5.78 3.99
CA HIS A 23 -6.88 6.85 4.16
C HIS A 23 -6.55 7.50 2.81
N PRO A 24 -6.15 8.79 2.81
CA PRO A 24 -5.69 9.46 1.60
C PRO A 24 -4.38 8.84 1.11
N CYS A 25 -4.31 8.60 -0.20
CA CYS A 25 -3.15 8.02 -0.86
C CYS A 25 -1.92 8.93 -0.68
N PRO A 26 -0.80 8.42 -0.13
CA PRO A 26 0.36 9.24 0.18
C PRO A 26 1.11 9.69 -1.08
N GLN A 27 1.04 8.92 -2.17
CA GLN A 27 1.72 9.21 -3.43
C GLN A 27 0.96 8.67 -4.64
N ALA A 28 0.86 9.47 -5.69
CA ALA A 28 0.26 9.05 -6.94
C ALA A 28 1.04 7.88 -7.58
N GLY A 29 0.34 6.92 -8.16
CA GLY A 29 0.96 5.75 -8.78
C GLY A 29 -0.02 4.57 -8.89
N THR A 30 0.46 3.43 -9.36
CA THR A 30 -0.34 2.20 -9.38
C THR A 30 -0.26 1.50 -8.04
N TRP A 31 -1.42 1.17 -7.47
CA TRP A 31 -1.52 0.48 -6.21
C TRP A 31 -2.31 -0.81 -6.37
N TRP A 32 -1.97 -1.82 -5.59
CA TRP A 32 -2.66 -3.10 -5.57
C TRP A 32 -2.84 -3.60 -4.13
N PRO A 33 -3.99 -4.19 -3.80
CA PRO A 33 -4.21 -4.77 -2.48
C PRO A 33 -3.97 -6.29 -2.52
N PRO A 34 -3.18 -6.89 -1.61
CA PRO A 34 -2.98 -8.34 -1.56
C PRO A 34 -4.28 -9.10 -1.27
N ALA A 35 -5.25 -8.47 -0.59
CA ALA A 35 -6.57 -9.05 -0.37
C ALA A 35 -7.38 -9.22 -1.67
N LYS A 36 -7.09 -8.41 -2.70
CA LYS A 36 -7.77 -8.46 -4.00
C LYS A 36 -6.86 -7.94 -5.13
N PRO A 37 -5.91 -8.74 -5.62
CA PRO A 37 -4.92 -8.29 -6.63
C PRO A 37 -5.56 -7.76 -7.92
N ALA A 38 -6.72 -8.30 -8.30
CA ALA A 38 -7.48 -7.84 -9.48
C ALA A 38 -8.05 -6.41 -9.34
N ALA A 39 -8.09 -5.85 -8.12
CA ALA A 39 -8.52 -4.48 -7.87
C ALA A 39 -7.39 -3.46 -7.98
N ARG A 40 -6.21 -3.85 -8.51
CA ARG A 40 -5.13 -2.91 -8.77
C ARG A 40 -5.61 -1.72 -9.60
N ARG A 41 -5.19 -0.51 -9.23
CA ARG A 41 -5.61 0.72 -9.89
C ARG A 41 -4.63 1.85 -9.58
N ALA A 42 -4.53 2.81 -10.49
CA ALA A 42 -3.83 4.05 -10.24
C ALA A 42 -4.63 4.99 -9.32
N PHE A 43 -4.00 5.47 -8.26
CA PHE A 43 -4.54 6.49 -7.36
C PHE A 43 -3.75 7.79 -7.51
N ALA A 44 -4.42 8.92 -7.35
CA ALA A 44 -3.77 10.22 -7.22
C ALA A 44 -3.36 10.48 -5.76
N GLN A 45 -2.34 11.32 -5.54
CA GLN A 45 -1.97 11.74 -4.19
C GLN A 45 -3.15 12.48 -3.53
N GLY A 46 -3.48 12.11 -2.30
CA GLY A 46 -4.62 12.62 -1.56
C GLY A 46 -5.95 11.95 -1.89
N GLU A 47 -6.03 11.09 -2.92
CA GLU A 47 -7.25 10.34 -3.24
C GLU A 47 -7.49 9.27 -2.17
N VAL A 48 -8.74 9.14 -1.69
CA VAL A 48 -9.08 8.15 -0.66
C VAL A 48 -9.01 6.75 -1.26
N MET A 49 -8.19 5.90 -0.65
CA MET A 49 -8.05 4.51 -1.10
C MET A 49 -9.32 3.71 -0.77
N LEU A 50 -9.79 2.95 -1.75
CA LEU A 50 -11.06 2.22 -1.63
C LEU A 50 -10.93 1.05 -0.65
N ASP A 51 -11.93 0.84 0.19
CA ASP A 51 -12.06 -0.34 1.03
C ASP A 51 -12.90 -1.43 0.37
N PHE A 52 -12.55 -2.68 0.64
CA PHE A 52 -13.36 -3.85 0.31
C PHE A 52 -13.94 -4.44 1.60
N PRO A 53 -15.16 -4.02 2.01
CA PRO A 53 -15.75 -4.42 3.30
C PRO A 53 -16.04 -5.92 3.39
N ASN A 54 -15.96 -6.66 2.28
CA ASN A 54 -16.14 -8.11 2.22
C ASN A 54 -14.84 -8.91 2.41
N SER A 55 -13.75 -8.26 2.85
CA SER A 55 -12.49 -8.94 3.14
C SER A 55 -12.54 -9.67 4.48
N ARG A 56 -12.28 -10.99 4.48
CA ARG A 56 -12.18 -11.80 5.70
C ARG A 56 -10.91 -11.51 6.52
N TYR A 57 -10.01 -10.67 6.01
CA TYR A 57 -8.66 -10.45 6.53
C TYR A 57 -8.50 -9.14 7.33
N GLY A 58 -9.58 -8.39 7.56
CA GLY A 58 -9.54 -7.07 8.20
C GLY A 58 -9.46 -5.93 7.20
N ALA A 59 -8.88 -4.80 7.61
CA ALA A 59 -8.76 -3.59 6.79
C ALA A 59 -7.99 -3.86 5.48
N THR A 60 -8.49 -3.31 4.37
CA THR A 60 -7.81 -3.43 3.08
C THR A 60 -6.51 -2.61 3.12
N ILE A 61 -5.38 -3.27 2.96
CA ILE A 61 -4.08 -2.61 2.81
C ILE A 61 -3.75 -2.54 1.32
N TRP A 62 -3.32 -1.39 0.85
CA TRP A 62 -2.82 -1.16 -0.49
C TRP A 62 -1.31 -1.03 -0.48
N TYR A 63 -0.67 -1.62 -1.49
CA TYR A 63 0.77 -1.50 -1.72
C TYR A 63 1.00 -0.82 -3.06
N ARG A 64 1.97 0.07 -3.13
CA ARG A 64 2.34 0.70 -4.40
C ARG A 64 3.19 -0.27 -5.20
N GLU A 65 3.04 -0.24 -6.53
CA GLU A 65 4.01 -0.86 -7.41
C GLU A 65 5.23 0.07 -7.49
N ALA A 66 6.40 -0.43 -7.08
CA ALA A 66 7.66 0.23 -7.38
C ALA A 66 7.91 0.07 -8.89
N GLU A 67 8.05 1.19 -9.60
CA GLU A 67 8.44 1.22 -11.02
C GLU A 67 9.95 1.04 -11.18
#